data_AF-A0A3Q1GP15-F1
#
_entry.id   AF-A0A3Q1GP15-F1
#
_cell.length_a   1.000
_cell.length_b   1.000
_cell.length_c   1.000
_cell.angle_alpha   90.00
_cell.angle_beta   90.00
_cell.angle_gamma   90.00
#
_symmetry.space_group_name_H-M   'P 1'
#
loop_
_entity.id
_entity.type
_entity.pdbx_description
1 polymer ?
#
loop_
_entity_poly.entity_id
_entity_poly.type
_entity_poly.pdbx_seq_one_letter_code
_entity_poly.pdbx_strand_id
1 'polypeptide(L)'
;MAAGPLSVSSNASTNNDGILIGDKVYSEVYLTIDNSLIPEERLSPTPSMLDGLDLNTETDLRILGCELIQSAGILLRLPQVAMATAQVLFQRFFYSKSFVKHSFEIVAMACINLASKIEEAPRRIRDVINVFHHLRQIRCKNDQLHLPKPG
;
A
#
# COMPACT_ATOMS: atom_id res chain seq x y z
N MET A 1 0.76 -6.95 52.57
CA MET A 1 -0.46 -6.40 51.95
C MET A 1 -0.34 -6.61 50.45
N ALA A 2 -1.12 -7.55 49.92
CA ALA A 2 -1.08 -7.96 48.52
C ALA A 2 -2.02 -7.05 47.70
N ALA A 3 -1.51 -6.47 46.61
CA ALA A 3 -2.33 -5.85 45.57
C ALA A 3 -2.41 -6.85 44.41
N GLY A 4 -3.59 -7.45 44.22
CA GLY A 4 -3.87 -8.38 43.13
C GLY A 4 -3.93 -7.66 41.77
N PRO A 5 -3.77 -8.39 40.65
CA PRO A 5 -3.95 -7.82 39.32
C PRO A 5 -5.43 -7.52 39.07
N LEU A 6 -5.72 -6.30 38.62
CA LEU A 6 -7.02 -5.88 38.13
C LEU A 6 -7.32 -6.62 36.82
N SER A 7 -8.17 -7.64 36.90
CA SER A 7 -8.81 -8.26 35.74
C SER A 7 -9.90 -7.32 35.21
N VAL A 8 -9.59 -6.58 34.15
CA VAL A 8 -10.63 -5.89 33.37
C VAL A 8 -11.19 -6.87 32.36
N SER A 9 -12.23 -7.58 32.77
CA SER A 9 -13.10 -8.36 31.89
C SER A 9 -13.92 -7.40 31.02
N SER A 10 -13.43 -7.09 29.81
CA SER A 10 -14.26 -6.49 28.76
C SER A 10 -15.01 -7.59 28.01
N ASN A 11 -16.09 -8.09 28.62
CA ASN A 11 -17.17 -8.74 27.87
C ASN A 11 -17.92 -7.65 27.08
N ALA A 12 -17.38 -7.27 25.93
CA ALA A 12 -18.15 -6.60 24.90
C ALA A 12 -18.47 -7.66 23.85
N SER A 13 -19.73 -8.09 23.85
CA SER A 13 -20.36 -8.83 22.75
C SER A 13 -19.96 -8.20 21.42
N THR A 14 -19.22 -8.96 20.61
CA THR A 14 -18.84 -8.63 19.24
C THR A 14 -20.06 -8.63 18.33
N ASN A 15 -20.94 -7.64 18.46
CA ASN A 15 -21.88 -7.31 17.40
C ASN A 15 -21.18 -6.32 16.49
N ASN A 16 -20.64 -6.82 15.38
CA ASN A 16 -20.03 -6.04 14.28
C ASN A 16 -21.10 -5.25 13.48
N ASP A 17 -22.15 -4.76 14.14
CA ASP A 17 -23.20 -4.00 13.50
C ASP A 17 -22.71 -2.55 13.44
N GLY A 18 -22.15 -2.16 12.29
CA GLY A 18 -21.63 -0.81 12.09
C GLY A 18 -22.65 0.31 12.39
N ILE A 19 -22.17 1.54 12.43
CA ILE A 19 -22.99 2.75 12.67
C ILE A 19 -23.89 3.01 11.47
N LEU A 20 -25.21 3.05 11.69
CA LEU A 20 -26.18 3.52 10.69
C LEU A 20 -26.14 5.05 10.59
N ILE A 21 -25.71 5.58 9.44
CA ILE A 21 -25.80 7.01 9.10
C ILE A 21 -26.70 7.14 7.87
N GLY A 22 -27.91 7.66 8.06
CA GLY A 22 -28.96 7.61 7.04
C GLY A 22 -29.33 6.16 6.70
N ASP A 23 -29.33 5.81 5.41
CA ASP A 23 -29.68 4.47 4.92
C ASP A 23 -28.44 3.55 4.78
N LYS A 24 -27.26 3.96 5.27
CA LYS A 24 -26.01 3.21 5.10
C LYS A 24 -25.39 2.82 6.44
N VAL A 25 -25.05 1.54 6.55
CA VAL A 25 -24.24 0.99 7.64
C VAL A 25 -22.77 1.30 7.35
N TYR A 26 -22.16 2.14 8.17
CA TYR A 26 -20.73 2.41 8.16
C TYR A 26 -20.05 1.54 9.20
N SER A 27 -19.01 0.81 8.82
CA SER A 27 -18.16 0.12 9.78
C SER A 27 -17.62 1.14 10.80
N GLU A 28 -17.69 0.84 12.11
CA GLU A 28 -17.07 1.68 13.13
C GLU A 28 -15.58 1.85 12.80
N VAL A 29 -15.17 3.08 12.43
CA VAL A 29 -13.77 3.38 12.15
C VAL A 29 -13.08 3.66 13.48
N TYR A 30 -12.52 2.61 14.08
CA TYR A 30 -11.76 2.73 15.33
C TYR A 30 -10.35 3.28 15.03
N LEU A 31 -10.16 4.59 15.26
CA LEU A 31 -8.87 5.26 15.09
C LEU A 31 -8.04 5.14 16.39
N THR A 32 -7.36 4.02 16.57
CA THR A 32 -6.35 3.85 17.63
C THR A 32 -4.94 3.93 17.07
N ILE A 33 -4.04 4.53 17.85
CA ILE A 33 -2.59 4.53 17.57
C ILE A 33 -1.97 3.14 17.69
N ASP A 34 -2.67 2.19 18.30
CA ASP A 34 -2.17 0.86 18.64
C ASP A 34 -2.12 -0.11 17.44
N ASN A 35 -2.85 0.18 16.35
CA ASN A 35 -2.95 -0.67 15.15
C ASN A 35 -1.96 -0.27 14.04
N SER A 36 -0.68 -0.14 14.38
CA SER A 36 0.36 0.16 13.38
C SER A 36 0.90 -1.09 12.67
N LEU A 37 0.76 -2.26 13.29
CA LEU A 37 1.23 -3.55 12.77
C LEU A 37 0.09 -4.31 12.09
N ILE A 38 0.42 -5.01 11.01
CA ILE A 38 -0.52 -5.91 10.34
C ILE A 38 -0.57 -7.19 11.18
N PRO A 39 -1.76 -7.67 11.60
CA PRO A 39 -1.88 -8.93 12.34
C PRO A 39 -1.25 -10.09 11.57
N GLU A 40 -0.59 -11.01 12.28
CA GLU A 40 0.12 -12.12 11.63
C GLU A 40 -0.81 -12.99 10.77
N GLU A 41 -2.09 -13.11 11.15
CA GLU A 41 -3.09 -13.87 10.41
C GLU A 41 -3.43 -13.24 9.05
N ARG A 42 -3.15 -11.94 8.87
CA ARG A 42 -3.33 -11.22 7.60
C ARG A 42 -2.10 -11.27 6.70
N LEU A 43 -0.97 -11.79 7.21
CA LEU A 43 0.24 -11.99 6.40
C LEU A 43 0.10 -13.21 5.48
N SER A 44 -0.68 -14.21 5.90
CA SER A 44 -0.98 -15.40 5.08
C SER A 44 -2.30 -16.06 5.48
N PRO A 45 -3.25 -16.32 4.55
CA PRO A 45 -3.17 -16.02 3.11
C PRO A 45 -3.43 -14.53 2.81
N THR A 46 -2.64 -13.95 1.90
CA THR A 46 -2.87 -12.58 1.44
C THR A 46 -4.13 -12.52 0.55
N PRO A 47 -4.76 -11.34 0.39
CA PRO A 47 -5.87 -11.18 -0.56
C PRO A 47 -5.48 -11.53 -2.01
N SER A 48 -4.22 -11.34 -2.39
CA SER A 48 -3.73 -11.71 -3.74
C SER A 48 -3.62 -13.21 -3.91
N MET A 49 -3.15 -13.94 -2.88
CA MET A 49 -3.13 -15.41 -2.87
C MET A 49 -4.54 -15.99 -2.95
N LEU A 50 -5.51 -15.40 -2.24
CA LEU A 50 -6.92 -15.81 -2.34
C LEU A 50 -7.51 -15.60 -3.74
N ASP A 51 -7.01 -14.61 -4.48
CA ASP A 51 -7.37 -14.36 -5.88
C ASP A 51 -6.53 -15.18 -6.88
N GLY A 52 -5.70 -16.11 -6.40
CA GLY A 52 -4.95 -17.06 -7.23
C GLY A 52 -3.55 -16.61 -7.65
N LEU A 53 -2.99 -15.56 -7.04
CA LEU A 53 -1.62 -15.14 -7.30
C LEU A 53 -0.60 -15.96 -6.50
N ASP A 54 0.46 -16.44 -7.16
CA ASP A 54 1.56 -17.13 -6.47
C ASP A 54 2.34 -16.19 -5.54
N LEU A 55 2.85 -16.73 -4.44
CA LEU A 55 3.59 -15.96 -3.44
C LEU A 55 4.86 -15.32 -4.00
N ASN A 56 5.58 -16.01 -4.89
CA ASN A 56 6.80 -15.46 -5.49
C ASN A 56 6.45 -14.29 -6.40
N THR A 57 5.43 -14.44 -7.24
CA THR A 57 4.94 -13.36 -8.11
C THR A 57 4.44 -12.17 -7.30
N GLU A 58 3.71 -12.41 -6.19
CA GLU A 58 3.30 -11.34 -5.29
C GLU A 58 4.50 -10.61 -4.68
N THR A 59 5.53 -11.35 -4.27
CA THR A 59 6.76 -10.79 -3.70
C THR A 59 7.49 -9.92 -4.72
N ASP A 60 7.63 -10.40 -5.96
CA ASP A 60 8.24 -9.66 -7.06
C ASP A 60 7.45 -8.37 -7.36
N LEU A 61 6.12 -8.42 -7.36
CA LEU A 61 5.28 -7.23 -7.53
C LEU A 61 5.44 -6.22 -6.39
N ARG A 62 5.60 -6.68 -5.15
CA ARG A 62 5.85 -5.81 -3.99
C ARG A 62 7.21 -5.12 -4.11
N ILE A 63 8.27 -5.86 -4.46
CA ILE A 63 9.61 -5.31 -4.70
C ILE A 63 9.55 -4.28 -5.83
N LEU A 64 8.97 -4.66 -6.97
CA LEU A 64 8.86 -3.80 -8.14
C LEU A 64 8.06 -2.52 -7.85
N GLY A 65 6.98 -2.61 -7.08
CA GLY A 65 6.21 -1.45 -6.64
C GLY A 65 7.04 -0.48 -5.80
N CYS A 66 7.85 -1.01 -4.87
CA CYS A 66 8.75 -0.21 -4.04
C CYS A 66 9.88 0.45 -4.87
N GLU A 67 10.46 -0.25 -5.83
CA GLU A 67 11.46 0.29 -6.76
C GLU A 67 10.88 1.41 -7.64
N LEU A 68 9.64 1.22 -8.11
CA LEU A 68 8.93 2.23 -8.89
C LEU A 68 8.67 3.49 -8.06
N ILE A 69 8.26 3.32 -6.80
CA ILE A 69 8.06 4.44 -5.86
C ILE A 69 9.37 5.18 -5.61
N GLN A 70 10.47 4.46 -5.37
CA GLN A 70 11.78 5.06 -5.14
C GLN A 70 12.25 5.85 -6.38
N SER A 71 12.15 5.25 -7.57
CA SER A 71 12.55 5.89 -8.83
C SER A 71 11.73 7.15 -9.12
N ALA A 72 10.41 7.07 -8.93
CA ALA A 72 9.52 8.21 -9.10
C ALA A 72 9.79 9.32 -8.07
N GLY A 73 10.03 8.95 -6.81
CA GLY A 73 10.32 9.91 -5.75
C GLY A 73 11.63 10.67 -5.96
N ILE A 74 12.67 10.01 -6.48
CA ILE A 74 13.93 10.67 -6.88
C ILE A 74 13.67 11.69 -8.00
N LEU A 75 12.93 11.30 -9.05
CA LEU A 75 12.61 12.20 -10.17
C LEU A 75 11.74 13.39 -9.76
N LEU A 76 10.84 13.18 -8.79
CA LEU A 76 10.00 14.22 -8.20
C LEU A 76 10.72 15.05 -7.12
N ARG A 77 11.98 14.71 -6.80
CA ARG A 77 12.77 15.32 -5.73
C ARG A 77 12.03 15.31 -4.38
N LEU A 78 11.43 14.17 -4.03
CA LEU A 78 10.79 13.98 -2.73
C LEU A 78 11.84 13.68 -1.65
N PRO A 79 11.60 14.10 -0.39
CA PRO A 79 12.46 13.69 0.71
C PRO A 79 12.37 12.18 0.93
N GLN A 80 13.44 11.56 1.44
CA GLN A 80 13.49 10.11 1.70
C GLN A 80 12.37 9.65 2.62
N VAL A 81 11.98 10.49 3.60
CA VAL A 81 10.87 10.20 4.52
C VAL A 81 9.56 10.01 3.74
N ALA A 82 9.25 10.88 2.76
CA ALA A 82 8.04 10.74 1.94
C ALA A 82 8.06 9.49 1.05
N MET A 83 9.22 9.10 0.54
CA MET A 83 9.37 7.86 -0.24
C MET A 83 9.16 6.62 0.66
N ALA A 84 9.72 6.63 1.86
CA ALA A 84 9.51 5.56 2.85
C ALA A 84 8.03 5.46 3.25
N THR A 85 7.39 6.60 3.54
CA THR A 85 5.95 6.65 3.85
C THR A 85 5.11 6.10 2.70
N ALA A 86 5.44 6.43 1.45
CA ALA A 86 4.75 5.88 0.27
C ALA A 86 4.90 4.35 0.16
N GLN A 87 6.09 3.80 0.41
CA GLN A 87 6.33 2.35 0.40
C GLN A 87 5.54 1.62 1.50
N VAL A 88 5.47 2.19 2.71
CA VAL A 88 4.66 1.64 3.81
C VAL A 88 3.17 1.63 3.44
N LEU A 89 2.66 2.73 2.87
CA LEU A 89 1.27 2.81 2.41
C LEU A 89 0.97 1.78 1.32
N PHE A 90 1.88 1.61 0.36
CA PHE A 90 1.76 0.64 -0.72
C PHE A 90 1.70 -0.80 -0.16
N GLN A 91 2.60 -1.13 0.76
CA GLN A 91 2.65 -2.46 1.37
C GLN A 91 1.38 -2.76 2.17
N ARG A 92 0.92 -1.81 3.00
CA ARG A 92 -0.33 -1.92 3.77
C ARG A 92 -1.54 -2.08 2.86
N PHE A 93 -1.58 -1.35 1.74
CA PHE A 93 -2.66 -1.48 0.76
C PHE A 93 -2.75 -2.90 0.23
N PHE A 94 -1.64 -3.50 -0.22
CA PHE A 94 -1.64 -4.84 -0.81
C PHE A 94 -1.70 -6.00 0.21
N TYR A 95 -1.60 -5.73 1.51
CA TYR A 95 -2.03 -6.69 2.53
C TYR A 95 -3.54 -6.64 2.80
N SER A 96 -4.22 -5.59 2.35
CA SER A 96 -5.67 -5.44 2.49
C SER A 96 -6.43 -5.66 1.18
N LYS A 97 -5.75 -5.52 0.04
CA LYS A 97 -6.28 -5.60 -1.31
C LYS A 97 -5.40 -6.46 -2.20
N SER A 98 -5.98 -6.99 -3.27
CA SER A 98 -5.29 -7.89 -4.19
C SER A 98 -4.63 -7.15 -5.35
N PHE A 99 -3.44 -7.61 -5.73
CA PHE A 99 -2.73 -7.21 -6.96
C PHE A 99 -3.47 -7.62 -8.24
N VAL A 100 -4.28 -8.68 -8.20
CA VAL A 100 -5.09 -9.12 -9.34
C VAL A 100 -6.18 -8.09 -9.66
N LYS A 101 -6.72 -7.44 -8.62
CA LYS A 101 -7.84 -6.49 -8.73
C LYS A 101 -7.39 -5.04 -8.92
N HIS A 102 -6.16 -4.69 -8.56
CA HIS A 102 -5.68 -3.30 -8.57
C HIS A 102 -4.33 -3.19 -9.26
N SER A 103 -4.24 -2.27 -10.23
CA SER A 103 -2.98 -1.96 -10.89
C SER A 103 -1.98 -1.35 -9.91
N PHE A 104 -0.84 -2.03 -9.72
CA PHE A 104 0.21 -1.57 -8.81
C PHE A 104 0.78 -0.20 -9.22
N GLU A 105 0.84 0.12 -10.52
CA GLU A 105 1.31 1.43 -11.01
C GLU A 105 0.40 2.56 -10.54
N ILE A 106 -0.92 2.36 -10.63
CA ILE A 106 -1.91 3.35 -10.19
C ILE A 106 -1.85 3.54 -8.68
N VAL A 107 -1.76 2.43 -7.95
CA VAL A 107 -1.64 2.46 -6.49
C VAL A 107 -0.34 3.15 -6.06
N ALA A 108 0.79 2.88 -6.71
CA ALA A 108 2.06 3.55 -6.44
C ALA A 108 1.99 5.07 -6.66
N MET A 109 1.36 5.53 -7.76
CA MET A 109 1.09 6.96 -7.99
C MET A 109 0.25 7.57 -6.87
N ALA A 110 -0.80 6.89 -6.45
CA ALA A 110 -1.68 7.34 -5.37
C ALA A 110 -0.93 7.41 -4.02
N CYS A 111 -0.12 6.40 -3.70
CA CYS A 111 0.71 6.35 -2.50
C CYS A 111 1.71 7.50 -2.46
N ILE A 112 2.41 7.80 -3.57
CA ILE A 112 3.32 8.95 -3.65
C ILE A 112 2.57 10.27 -3.46
N ASN A 113 1.44 10.46 -4.15
CA ASN A 113 0.67 11.68 -4.04
C ASN A 113 0.15 11.89 -2.61
N LEU A 114 -0.30 10.82 -1.95
CA LEU A 114 -0.75 10.86 -0.55
C LEU A 114 0.41 11.12 0.42
N ALA A 115 1.51 10.36 0.31
CA ALA A 115 2.69 10.51 1.18
C ALA A 115 3.31 11.90 1.06
N SER A 116 3.36 12.47 -0.14
CA SER A 116 3.85 13.84 -0.34
C SER A 116 3.05 14.89 0.43
N LYS A 117 1.75 14.64 0.65
CA LYS A 117 0.90 15.52 1.48
C LYS A 117 1.11 15.27 2.96
N ILE A 118 1.24 14.00 3.37
CA ILE A 118 1.49 13.61 4.78
C ILE A 118 2.79 14.25 5.29
N GLU A 119 3.83 14.24 4.46
CA GLU A 119 5.15 14.78 4.83
C GLU A 119 5.32 16.27 4.48
N GLU A 120 4.23 17.00 4.23
CA GLU A 120 4.25 18.44 3.93
C GLU A 120 5.18 18.83 2.76
N ALA A 121 5.36 17.93 1.80
CA ALA A 121 6.17 18.11 0.59
C ALA A 121 5.34 17.85 -0.69
N PRO A 122 4.17 18.51 -0.86
CA PRO A 122 3.25 18.18 -1.93
C PRO A 122 3.86 18.39 -3.32
N ARG A 123 3.42 17.57 -4.28
CA ARG A 123 3.75 17.72 -5.71
C ARG A 123 2.47 17.87 -6.52
N ARG A 124 2.54 18.55 -7.67
CA ARG A 124 1.38 18.65 -8.56
C ARG A 124 1.09 17.26 -9.13
N ILE A 125 -0.17 16.87 -9.14
CA ILE A 125 -0.57 15.55 -9.64
C ILE A 125 -0.13 15.30 -11.10
N ARG A 126 -0.08 16.36 -11.92
CA ARG A 126 0.41 16.28 -13.30
C ARG A 126 1.88 15.87 -13.36
N ASP A 127 2.70 16.36 -12.44
CA ASP A 127 4.13 16.04 -12.38
C ASP A 127 4.31 14.55 -12.01
N VAL A 128 3.52 14.06 -11.05
CA VAL A 128 3.49 12.64 -10.68
C VAL A 128 3.13 11.77 -11.88
N ILE A 129 2.04 12.08 -12.59
CA ILE A 129 1.60 11.33 -13.78
C ILE A 129 2.68 11.33 -14.86
N ASN A 130 3.29 12.49 -15.13
CA ASN A 130 4.34 12.62 -16.14
C ASN A 130 5.57 11.78 -15.80
N VAL A 131 5.99 11.76 -14.53
CA VAL A 131 7.13 10.96 -14.06
C VAL A 131 6.84 9.46 -14.21
N PHE A 132 5.66 8.99 -13.80
CA PHE A 132 5.30 7.58 -13.96
C PHE A 132 5.18 7.17 -15.43
N HIS A 133 4.60 8.03 -16.27
CA HIS A 133 4.55 7.81 -17.71
C HIS A 133 5.97 7.72 -18.31
N HIS A 134 6.88 8.60 -17.89
CA HIS A 134 8.28 8.56 -18.30
C HIS A 134 8.99 7.27 -17.86
N LEU A 135 8.83 6.85 -16.61
CA LEU A 135 9.40 5.60 -16.08
C LEU A 135 8.89 4.38 -16.84
N ARG A 136 7.58 4.34 -17.14
CA ARG A 136 6.99 3.27 -17.95
C ARG A 136 7.60 3.21 -19.35
N GLN A 137 7.80 4.36 -20.00
CA GLN A 137 8.44 4.41 -21.32
C GLN A 137 9.89 3.92 -21.30
N ILE A 138 10.66 4.25 -20.26
CA ILE A 138 12.04 3.78 -20.11
C ILE A 138 12.07 2.26 -19.98
N ARG A 139 11.22 1.70 -19.14
CA ARG A 139 11.13 0.25 -18.93
C ARG A 139 10.75 -0.48 -20.22
N CYS A 140 9.75 0.00 -20.95
CA CYS A 140 9.37 -0.57 -22.25
C CYS A 140 10.51 -0.52 -23.29
N LYS A 141 11.35 0.52 -23.28
CA LYS A 141 12.50 0.61 -24.20
C LYS A 141 13.60 -0.39 -23.84
N ASN A 142 13.86 -0.56 -22.55
CA ASN A 142 14.89 -1.49 -22.07
C ASN A 142 14.53 -2.94 -22.38
N ASP A 143 13.25 -3.31 -22.31
CA ASP A 143 12.79 -4.66 -22.69
C ASP A 143 12.98 -4.94 -24.20
N GLN A 144 12.87 -3.91 -25.05
CA GLN A 144 13.10 -4.04 -26.50
C GLN A 144 14.58 -4.23 -26.86
N LEU A 145 15.51 -3.78 -26.01
CA LEU A 145 16.95 -3.94 -26.22
C LEU A 145 17.45 -5.36 -25.86
N HIS A 146 16.64 -6.17 -25.17
CA HIS A 146 16.96 -7.56 -24.81
C HIS A 146 16.41 -8.60 -25.79
N LEU A 147 15.72 -8.20 -26.86
CA LEU A 147 15.35 -9.11 -27.94
C LEU A 147 16.58 -9.38 -28.83
N PRO A 148 16.97 -10.65 -29.07
CA PRO A 148 17.96 -10.96 -30.09
C PRO A 148 17.42 -10.49 -31.45
N LYS A 149 18.21 -9.68 -32.16
CA LYS A 149 17.88 -9.29 -33.53
C LYS A 149 17.74 -10.56 -34.38
N PRO A 150 16.69 -10.71 -35.20
CA PRO A 150 16.65 -11.78 -36.17
C PRO A 150 17.80 -11.55 -37.16
N GLY A 151 18.79 -12.44 -37.11
CA GLY A 151 19.82 -12.61 -38.13
C GLY A 151 19.41 -13.68 -39.11
#